data_AF-A0A811ULA5-F1
#
_entry.id   AF-A0A811ULA5-F1
#
_cell.length_a   1.000
_cell.length_b   1.000
_cell.length_c   1.000
_cell.angle_alpha   90.00
_cell.angle_beta   90.00
_cell.angle_gamma   90.00
#
_symmetry.space_group_name_H-M   'P 1'
#
loop_
_entity.id
_entity.type
_entity.pdbx_description
1 polymer ?
#
loop_
_entity_poly.entity_id
_entity_poly.type
_entity_poly.pdbx_seq_one_letter_code
_entity_poly.pdbx_strand_id
1 'polypeptide(L)'
;MATKSKRAGTATPQPQPGGTSTPLNVGANRSASPLSPTRHSRLQEKAELQNLNDRLACYIDRVRNLETENARLSIEVQTTRDTVTREATNIKSMYENELSDARRLLDETAREKAKLEIDTKRLWDENEELKAKLDKKTKDCSFAEGNARMYESRASDLSNKYNAANADRKKAVDELNEALKEIERLRKQLEEARKLLEDETLARVDLENNIQSLREELTFKDQIHVQEMNETRSRRQVEISEIDGRLVEQYEAKLQQSLQELRDQYEAQMRANRDEIELLYEQKMKNLQSAANRNSNAAAGAIEELRTTRTRIDALNSRIGELESTNAALTARIRELEQLLDRERARHNADIANLEAELQRLRDEMAQQLQEYQDLMDIKVSLDLEIAAYDKLLCGEESRLNITPHSSTAASGSFSQSLRGTRATPLRKTPSRGASTAPLKRKRTVIDESEDLSQSEYFVTGSAKGDIEISEVDSEGKFVKLHNKGNKEVQIGGWQLIRTAGGNETSFKFHRTVKIDAGGVVTVWSSDAGVTHEPPTNIVMKTQKWLLAII
;
A
#
# COMPACT_ATOMS: atom_id res chain seq x y z
N MET A 1 -72.41 124.34 -75.57
CA MET A 1 -73.71 123.73 -75.90
C MET A 1 -74.67 124.00 -74.74
N ALA A 2 -75.98 124.25 -74.87
CA ALA A 2 -76.78 124.73 -76.01
C ALA A 2 -78.14 125.28 -75.48
N THR A 3 -78.45 126.59 -75.58
CA THR A 3 -79.40 127.28 -76.53
C THR A 3 -80.92 127.29 -76.21
N LYS A 4 -81.58 128.43 -76.56
CA LYS A 4 -83.05 128.77 -76.62
C LYS A 4 -83.75 129.14 -75.29
N SER A 5 -84.47 130.25 -75.07
CA SER A 5 -84.78 131.54 -75.77
C SER A 5 -86.19 131.81 -76.38
N LYS A 6 -86.83 132.92 -75.93
CA LYS A 6 -88.07 133.68 -76.33
C LYS A 6 -88.14 134.99 -75.46
N ARG A 7 -88.81 136.15 -75.67
CA ARG A 7 -89.66 136.85 -76.69
C ARG A 7 -91.08 136.32 -76.99
N ALA A 8 -92.15 137.14 -77.17
CA ALA A 8 -92.40 138.61 -77.15
C ALA A 8 -93.87 138.88 -76.64
N GLY A 9 -94.47 140.07 -76.48
CA GLY A 9 -94.17 141.49 -76.82
C GLY A 9 -95.08 142.02 -77.97
N THR A 10 -95.68 143.23 -77.99
CA THR A 10 -95.62 144.42 -77.08
C THR A 10 -97.02 144.81 -76.51
N ALA A 11 -97.74 145.95 -76.65
CA ALA A 11 -97.64 147.28 -77.31
C ALA A 11 -98.60 148.31 -76.63
N THR A 12 -98.45 149.66 -76.76
CA THR A 12 -99.25 150.67 -75.97
C THR A 12 -99.30 152.12 -76.54
N PRO A 13 -100.47 152.83 -76.54
CA PRO A 13 -100.62 154.30 -76.81
C PRO A 13 -100.94 155.14 -75.53
N GLN A 14 -100.93 156.49 -75.41
CA GLN A 14 -100.83 157.70 -76.29
C GLN A 14 -102.17 158.37 -76.79
N PRO A 15 -102.25 159.70 -77.08
CA PRO A 15 -101.79 160.86 -76.25
C PRO A 15 -102.56 162.25 -76.38
N GLN A 16 -102.18 163.25 -75.56
CA GLN A 16 -101.90 164.69 -75.91
C GLN A 16 -102.99 165.84 -75.91
N PRO A 17 -102.67 167.17 -76.08
CA PRO A 17 -103.11 168.22 -75.10
C PRO A 17 -103.53 169.64 -75.62
N GLY A 18 -103.84 170.58 -74.68
CA GLY A 18 -103.44 172.02 -74.71
C GLY A 18 -104.30 173.06 -75.46
N GLY A 19 -104.19 174.36 -75.07
CA GLY A 19 -104.65 175.53 -75.87
C GLY A 19 -105.30 176.70 -75.10
N THR A 20 -104.94 177.96 -75.44
CA THR A 20 -105.30 179.21 -74.72
C THR A 20 -106.19 180.17 -75.55
N SER A 21 -106.82 181.17 -74.89
CA SER A 21 -107.15 182.54 -75.38
C SER A 21 -108.59 182.94 -75.83
N THR A 22 -108.86 184.25 -75.81
CA THR A 22 -110.16 184.99 -75.95
C THR A 22 -110.37 185.58 -77.36
N PRO A 23 -111.63 185.87 -77.82
CA PRO A 23 -112.04 187.28 -78.05
C PRO A 23 -113.56 187.59 -77.88
N LEU A 24 -114.15 188.55 -78.63
CA LEU A 24 -115.43 189.28 -78.37
C LEU A 24 -116.39 189.43 -79.59
N ASN A 25 -117.66 189.84 -79.31
CA ASN A 25 -118.62 190.61 -80.17
C ASN A 25 -119.42 189.81 -81.25
N VAL A 26 -120.63 190.17 -81.78
CA VAL A 26 -121.46 191.42 -81.84
C VAL A 26 -123.01 191.14 -81.90
N GLY A 27 -123.86 192.03 -81.33
CA GLY A 27 -125.18 192.46 -81.90
C GLY A 27 -126.52 191.98 -81.25
N ALA A 28 -127.69 192.66 -81.35
CA ALA A 28 -128.05 194.03 -81.79
C ALA A 28 -129.54 194.43 -81.50
N ASN A 29 -129.91 195.74 -81.53
CA ASN A 29 -131.28 196.35 -81.75
C ASN A 29 -132.37 196.26 -80.61
N ARG A 30 -133.34 197.19 -80.33
CA ARG A 30 -133.77 198.56 -80.80
C ARG A 30 -134.50 199.41 -79.70
N SER A 31 -134.53 200.76 -79.85
CA SER A 31 -135.56 201.81 -79.48
C SER A 31 -136.30 201.81 -78.10
N ALA A 32 -136.36 202.83 -77.20
CA ALA A 32 -136.36 204.34 -77.21
C ALA A 32 -137.77 205.01 -77.37
N SER A 33 -138.15 206.21 -76.84
CA SER A 33 -137.33 207.33 -76.26
C SER A 33 -137.93 208.30 -75.15
N PRO A 34 -139.02 209.11 -75.29
CA PRO A 34 -138.96 210.55 -74.87
C PRO A 34 -140.10 211.20 -73.99
N LEU A 35 -139.93 212.51 -73.66
CA LEU A 35 -140.83 213.58 -73.10
C LEU A 35 -140.86 213.92 -71.58
N SER A 36 -141.32 215.14 -71.23
CA SER A 36 -140.98 216.00 -70.04
C SER A 36 -142.20 216.35 -69.16
N PRO A 37 -142.16 217.19 -68.06
CA PRO A 37 -141.04 217.94 -67.43
C PRO A 37 -140.97 217.99 -65.87
N THR A 38 -139.81 218.36 -65.30
CA THR A 38 -139.56 219.29 -64.14
C THR A 38 -138.10 219.17 -63.65
N ARG A 39 -137.51 220.25 -63.08
CA ARG A 39 -136.03 220.44 -63.08
C ARG A 39 -135.28 220.28 -61.73
N HIS A 40 -135.93 219.94 -60.61
CA HIS A 40 -135.28 220.04 -59.27
C HIS A 40 -134.84 218.74 -58.58
N SER A 41 -135.27 217.54 -58.99
CA SER A 41 -135.02 216.31 -58.20
C SER A 41 -133.68 215.58 -58.46
N ARG A 42 -133.07 215.75 -59.64
CA ARG A 42 -132.03 214.83 -60.15
C ARG A 42 -130.61 214.98 -59.55
N LEU A 43 -130.35 215.99 -58.72
CA LEU A 43 -129.00 216.22 -58.20
C LEU A 43 -128.69 215.37 -56.95
N GLN A 44 -129.71 214.96 -56.21
CA GLN A 44 -129.56 214.34 -54.89
C GLN A 44 -129.30 212.83 -54.98
N GLU A 45 -130.08 212.09 -55.78
CA GLU A 45 -129.93 210.64 -56.00
C GLU A 45 -128.52 210.22 -56.45
N LYS A 46 -127.83 211.07 -57.23
CA LYS A 46 -126.49 210.76 -57.76
C LYS A 46 -125.44 210.66 -56.64
N ALA A 47 -125.55 211.44 -55.57
CA ALA A 47 -124.60 211.41 -54.46
C ALA A 47 -124.77 210.13 -53.62
N GLU A 48 -126.01 209.71 -53.39
CA GLU A 48 -126.35 208.50 -52.62
C GLU A 48 -125.90 207.23 -53.34
N LEU A 49 -126.12 207.15 -54.66
CA LEU A 49 -125.65 206.04 -55.50
C LEU A 49 -124.12 205.92 -55.56
N GLN A 50 -123.36 207.01 -55.40
CA GLN A 50 -121.91 206.93 -55.36
C GLN A 50 -121.41 206.39 -54.01
N ASN A 51 -121.94 206.90 -52.90
CA ASN A 51 -121.64 206.39 -51.54
C ASN A 51 -121.94 204.88 -51.41
N LEU A 52 -123.05 204.42 -52.01
CA LEU A 52 -123.41 203.00 -52.05
C LEU A 52 -122.38 202.15 -52.83
N ASN A 53 -121.85 202.66 -53.95
CA ASN A 53 -120.84 201.97 -54.75
C ASN A 53 -119.48 201.89 -54.03
N ASP A 54 -119.02 202.98 -53.41
CA ASP A 54 -117.76 203.00 -52.66
C ASP A 54 -117.81 202.00 -51.48
N ARG A 55 -118.99 201.88 -50.85
CA ARG A 55 -119.25 200.93 -49.77
C ARG A 55 -119.32 199.47 -50.26
N LEU A 56 -119.84 199.23 -51.46
CA LEU A 56 -119.80 197.92 -52.13
C LEU A 56 -118.37 197.54 -52.52
N ALA A 57 -117.56 198.47 -53.04
CA ALA A 57 -116.15 198.22 -53.36
C ALA A 57 -115.35 197.77 -52.13
N CYS A 58 -115.49 198.49 -51.00
CA CYS A 58 -114.89 198.10 -49.72
C CYS A 58 -115.33 196.70 -49.27
N TYR A 59 -116.58 196.30 -49.55
CA TYR A 59 -117.10 194.98 -49.20
C TYR A 59 -116.55 193.89 -50.13
N ILE A 60 -116.44 194.15 -51.44
CA ILE A 60 -115.87 193.23 -52.43
C ILE A 60 -114.39 192.97 -52.14
N ASP A 61 -113.62 194.00 -51.80
CA ASP A 61 -112.20 193.81 -51.44
C ASP A 61 -112.04 193.14 -50.07
N ARG A 62 -112.98 193.32 -49.13
CA ARG A 62 -113.00 192.52 -47.89
C ARG A 62 -113.33 191.04 -48.16
N VAL A 63 -114.27 190.76 -49.06
CA VAL A 63 -114.59 189.38 -49.49
C VAL A 63 -113.39 188.74 -50.20
N ARG A 64 -112.77 189.43 -51.17
CA ARG A 64 -111.55 188.93 -51.84
C ARG A 64 -110.41 188.64 -50.87
N ASN A 65 -110.17 189.53 -49.91
CA ASN A 65 -109.17 189.28 -48.88
C ASN A 65 -109.52 188.02 -48.08
N LEU A 66 -110.77 187.85 -47.64
CA LEU A 66 -111.24 186.64 -46.96
C LEU A 66 -111.17 185.39 -47.84
N GLU A 67 -111.42 185.48 -49.15
CA GLU A 67 -111.25 184.38 -50.11
C GLU A 67 -109.78 183.97 -50.23
N THR A 68 -108.85 184.93 -50.36
CA THR A 68 -107.41 184.64 -50.39
C THR A 68 -106.87 184.13 -49.06
N GLU A 69 -107.40 184.62 -47.93
CA GLU A 69 -107.05 184.18 -46.58
C GLU A 69 -107.57 182.76 -46.32
N ASN A 70 -108.82 182.45 -46.71
CA ASN A 70 -109.40 181.11 -46.62
C ASN A 70 -108.71 180.12 -47.57
N ALA A 71 -108.30 180.56 -48.77
CA ALA A 71 -107.47 179.75 -49.66
C ALA A 71 -106.08 179.47 -49.06
N ARG A 72 -105.44 180.47 -48.43
CA ARG A 72 -104.16 180.28 -47.72
C ARG A 72 -104.32 179.30 -46.56
N LEU A 73 -105.34 179.48 -45.72
CA LEU A 73 -105.65 178.60 -44.59
C LEU A 73 -105.98 177.18 -45.06
N SER A 74 -106.65 177.02 -46.19
CA SER A 74 -106.92 175.70 -46.79
C SER A 74 -105.61 175.00 -47.21
N ILE A 75 -104.66 175.73 -47.80
CA ILE A 75 -103.32 175.21 -48.14
C ILE A 75 -102.51 174.91 -46.87
N GLU A 76 -102.62 175.74 -45.83
CA GLU A 76 -101.94 175.59 -44.54
C GLU A 76 -102.47 174.36 -43.76
N VAL A 77 -103.78 174.13 -43.77
CA VAL A 77 -104.43 172.92 -43.24
C VAL A 77 -104.07 171.68 -44.06
N GLN A 78 -104.02 171.77 -45.39
CA GLN A 78 -103.65 170.63 -46.23
C GLN A 78 -102.17 170.27 -46.05
N THR A 79 -101.27 171.25 -46.04
CA THR A 79 -99.82 171.01 -45.85
C THR A 79 -99.50 170.49 -44.46
N THR A 80 -100.13 171.02 -43.39
CA THR A 80 -99.97 170.46 -42.03
C THR A 80 -100.56 169.06 -41.89
N ARG A 81 -101.67 168.76 -42.59
CA ARG A 81 -102.20 167.39 -42.69
C ARG A 81 -101.23 166.46 -43.41
N ASP A 82 -100.59 166.92 -44.48
CA ASP A 82 -99.65 166.13 -45.27
C ASP A 82 -98.30 165.94 -44.55
N THR A 83 -97.83 166.91 -43.76
CA THR A 83 -96.66 166.69 -42.88
C THR A 83 -96.99 165.74 -41.73
N VAL A 84 -98.11 165.92 -41.02
CA VAL A 84 -98.50 165.03 -39.90
C VAL A 84 -98.74 163.59 -40.38
N THR A 85 -99.35 163.39 -41.55
CA THR A 85 -99.50 162.04 -42.12
C THR A 85 -98.18 161.45 -42.62
N ARG A 86 -97.26 162.26 -43.15
CA ARG A 86 -95.89 161.84 -43.51
C ARG A 86 -95.05 161.49 -42.29
N GLU A 87 -95.16 162.25 -41.20
CA GLU A 87 -94.48 161.98 -39.93
C GLU A 87 -95.06 160.72 -39.27
N ALA A 88 -96.38 160.58 -39.21
CA ALA A 88 -97.03 159.37 -38.69
C ALA A 88 -96.68 158.12 -39.49
N THR A 89 -96.59 158.20 -40.82
CA THR A 89 -96.16 157.08 -41.66
C THR A 89 -94.66 156.79 -41.55
N ASN A 90 -93.81 157.80 -41.38
CA ASN A 90 -92.38 157.62 -41.11
C ASN A 90 -92.14 156.96 -39.74
N ILE A 91 -92.80 157.44 -38.68
CA ILE A 91 -92.75 156.86 -37.33
C ILE A 91 -93.28 155.42 -37.34
N LYS A 92 -94.41 155.16 -38.02
CA LYS A 92 -94.93 153.81 -38.24
C LYS A 92 -93.90 152.92 -38.94
N SER A 93 -93.27 153.40 -40.02
CA SER A 93 -92.24 152.64 -40.75
C SER A 93 -91.01 152.34 -39.90
N MET A 94 -90.57 153.27 -39.03
CA MET A 94 -89.45 152.99 -38.12
C MET A 94 -89.84 151.94 -37.08
N TYR A 95 -91.01 152.03 -36.46
CA TYR A 95 -91.48 150.99 -35.53
C TYR A 95 -91.77 149.64 -36.21
N GLU A 96 -92.21 149.62 -37.47
CA GLU A 96 -92.37 148.36 -38.22
C GLU A 96 -91.01 147.73 -38.60
N ASN A 97 -89.99 148.54 -38.89
CA ASN A 97 -88.62 148.07 -39.09
C ASN A 97 -88.01 147.52 -37.79
N GLU A 98 -88.07 148.27 -36.68
CA GLU A 98 -87.59 147.83 -35.35
C GLU A 98 -88.30 146.55 -34.90
N LEU A 99 -89.62 146.44 -35.11
CA LEU A 99 -90.39 145.22 -34.82
C LEU A 99 -89.99 144.05 -35.74
N SER A 100 -89.64 144.32 -37.00
CA SER A 100 -89.12 143.32 -37.92
C SER A 100 -87.73 142.82 -37.51
N ASP A 101 -86.84 143.70 -37.07
CA ASP A 101 -85.50 143.33 -36.62
C ASP A 101 -85.50 142.65 -35.24
N ALA A 102 -86.37 143.09 -34.32
CA ALA A 102 -86.59 142.37 -33.07
C ALA A 102 -87.13 140.95 -33.29
N ARG A 103 -88.03 140.76 -34.27
CA ARG A 103 -88.49 139.42 -34.69
C ARG A 103 -87.36 138.61 -35.33
N ARG A 104 -86.58 139.21 -36.24
CA ARG A 104 -85.43 138.57 -36.88
C ARG A 104 -84.40 138.09 -35.85
N LEU A 105 -84.11 138.89 -34.83
CA LEU A 105 -83.21 138.54 -33.73
C LEU A 105 -83.80 137.45 -32.82
N LEU A 106 -85.11 137.45 -32.58
CA LEU A 106 -85.79 136.38 -31.85
C LEU A 106 -85.70 135.05 -32.62
N ASP A 107 -85.95 135.05 -33.93
CA ASP A 107 -85.81 133.87 -34.80
C ASP A 107 -84.34 133.42 -34.93
N GLU A 108 -83.38 134.34 -34.88
CA GLU A 108 -81.93 134.07 -34.84
C GLU A 108 -81.53 133.37 -33.55
N THR A 109 -81.82 133.99 -32.41
CA THR A 109 -81.50 133.43 -31.08
C THR A 109 -82.27 132.14 -30.79
N ALA A 110 -83.48 131.96 -31.33
CA ALA A 110 -84.20 130.69 -31.28
C ALA A 110 -83.52 129.60 -32.12
N ARG A 111 -83.03 129.92 -33.33
CA ARG A 111 -82.24 128.99 -34.16
C ARG A 111 -80.92 128.62 -33.49
N GLU A 112 -80.20 129.59 -32.93
CA GLU A 112 -78.95 129.36 -32.21
C GLU A 112 -79.16 128.52 -30.95
N LYS A 113 -80.19 128.82 -30.14
CA LYS A 113 -80.57 128.01 -28.98
C LYS A 113 -80.92 126.58 -29.38
N ALA A 114 -81.75 126.39 -30.41
CA ALA A 114 -82.10 125.05 -30.88
C ALA A 114 -80.87 124.27 -31.37
N LYS A 115 -79.95 124.93 -32.07
CA LYS A 115 -78.66 124.34 -32.46
C LYS A 115 -77.83 123.95 -31.23
N LEU A 116 -77.65 124.85 -30.26
CA LEU A 116 -76.88 124.58 -29.03
C LEU A 116 -77.52 123.46 -28.19
N GLU A 117 -78.84 123.33 -28.15
CA GLU A 117 -79.52 122.19 -27.51
C GLU A 117 -79.27 120.87 -28.24
N ILE A 118 -79.21 120.87 -29.58
CA ILE A 118 -78.85 119.69 -30.39
C ILE A 118 -77.38 119.32 -30.18
N ASP A 119 -76.47 120.29 -30.27
CA ASP A 119 -75.04 120.10 -30.06
C ASP A 119 -74.75 119.61 -28.62
N THR A 120 -75.46 120.13 -27.62
CA THR A 120 -75.37 119.67 -26.21
C THR A 120 -75.82 118.23 -26.05
N LYS A 121 -76.98 117.85 -26.62
CA LYS A 121 -77.47 116.45 -26.59
C LYS A 121 -76.49 115.51 -27.27
N ARG A 122 -76.02 115.88 -28.47
CA ARG A 122 -75.03 115.13 -29.23
C ARG A 122 -73.73 114.93 -28.45
N LEU A 123 -73.18 115.99 -27.84
CA LEU A 123 -71.97 115.89 -27.03
C LEU A 123 -72.18 115.04 -25.77
N TRP A 124 -73.39 115.02 -25.21
CA TRP A 124 -73.74 114.15 -24.09
C TRP A 124 -73.82 112.67 -24.52
N ASP A 125 -74.47 112.37 -25.64
CA ASP A 125 -74.54 111.02 -26.24
C ASP A 125 -73.14 110.50 -26.60
N GLU A 126 -72.30 111.35 -27.24
CA GLU A 126 -70.89 111.03 -27.53
C GLU A 126 -70.07 110.81 -26.24
N ASN A 127 -70.37 111.53 -25.15
CA ASN A 127 -69.70 111.35 -23.86
C ASN A 127 -70.09 110.04 -23.16
N GLU A 128 -71.36 109.66 -23.17
CA GLU A 128 -71.83 108.38 -22.64
C GLU A 128 -71.32 107.19 -23.49
N GLU A 129 -71.26 107.33 -24.81
CA GLU A 129 -70.66 106.30 -25.66
C GLU A 129 -69.15 106.14 -25.37
N LEU A 130 -68.42 107.24 -25.15
CA LEU A 130 -67.01 107.21 -24.74
C LEU A 130 -66.80 106.61 -23.34
N LYS A 131 -67.68 106.91 -22.37
CA LYS A 131 -67.69 106.24 -21.05
C LYS A 131 -67.89 104.74 -21.21
N ALA A 132 -68.92 104.29 -21.94
CA ALA A 132 -69.19 102.88 -22.16
C ALA A 132 -68.01 102.15 -22.85
N LYS A 133 -67.34 102.81 -23.81
CA LYS A 133 -66.10 102.33 -24.44
C LYS A 133 -64.94 102.21 -23.44
N LEU A 134 -64.73 103.22 -22.59
CA LEU A 134 -63.69 103.24 -21.56
C LEU A 134 -63.93 102.16 -20.49
N ASP A 135 -65.17 102.01 -20.03
CA ASP A 135 -65.59 100.98 -19.08
C ASP A 135 -65.33 99.57 -19.62
N LYS A 136 -65.68 99.33 -20.88
CA LYS A 136 -65.39 98.07 -21.56
C LYS A 136 -63.88 97.85 -21.67
N LYS A 137 -63.10 98.85 -22.08
CA LYS A 137 -61.64 98.73 -22.20
C LYS A 137 -60.93 98.52 -20.86
N THR A 138 -61.45 99.10 -19.78
CA THR A 138 -60.96 98.88 -18.41
C THR A 138 -61.22 97.43 -17.96
N LYS A 139 -62.41 96.89 -18.26
CA LYS A 139 -62.76 95.48 -17.99
C LYS A 139 -61.93 94.51 -18.85
N ASP A 140 -61.77 94.79 -20.14
CA ASP A 140 -60.89 94.04 -21.05
C ASP A 140 -59.44 93.99 -20.51
N CYS A 141 -58.90 95.13 -20.06
CA CYS A 141 -57.54 95.26 -19.53
C CYS A 141 -57.37 94.48 -18.21
N SER A 142 -58.29 94.64 -17.27
CA SER A 142 -58.25 93.93 -15.98
C SER A 142 -58.31 92.40 -16.17
N PHE A 143 -59.08 91.92 -17.14
CA PHE A 143 -59.09 90.49 -17.51
C PHE A 143 -57.77 90.04 -18.15
N ALA A 144 -57.18 90.85 -19.03
CA ALA A 144 -55.87 90.57 -19.62
C ALA A 144 -54.75 90.50 -18.57
N GLU A 145 -54.73 91.43 -17.61
CA GLU A 145 -53.81 91.42 -16.46
C GLU A 145 -53.99 90.17 -15.59
N GLY A 146 -55.23 89.78 -15.30
CA GLY A 146 -55.52 88.56 -14.53
C GLY A 146 -54.95 87.31 -15.21
N ASN A 147 -55.14 87.19 -16.53
CA ASN A 147 -54.56 86.11 -17.31
C ASN A 147 -53.04 86.17 -17.37
N ALA A 148 -52.43 87.34 -17.54
CA ALA A 148 -50.98 87.52 -17.53
C ALA A 148 -50.37 87.02 -16.21
N ARG A 149 -50.91 87.43 -15.06
CA ARG A 149 -50.48 86.98 -13.73
C ARG A 149 -50.61 85.46 -13.55
N MET A 150 -51.66 84.83 -14.10
CA MET A 150 -51.78 83.36 -14.10
C MET A 150 -50.73 82.67 -14.98
N TYR A 151 -50.40 83.24 -16.16
CA TYR A 151 -49.34 82.69 -17.01
C TYR A 151 -47.94 82.89 -16.41
N GLU A 152 -47.68 84.02 -15.76
CA GLU A 152 -46.45 84.29 -15.00
C GLU A 152 -46.28 83.30 -13.84
N SER A 153 -47.34 83.08 -13.04
CA SER A 153 -47.34 82.09 -11.97
C SER A 153 -47.07 80.68 -12.50
N ARG A 154 -47.75 80.28 -13.60
CA ARG A 154 -47.52 78.98 -14.26
C ARG A 154 -46.10 78.84 -14.84
N ALA A 155 -45.51 79.92 -15.35
CA ALA A 155 -44.14 79.93 -15.84
C ALA A 155 -43.11 79.80 -14.69
N SER A 156 -43.36 80.46 -13.56
CA SER A 156 -42.59 80.31 -12.33
C SER A 156 -42.63 78.86 -11.81
N ASP A 157 -43.84 78.28 -11.70
CA ASP A 157 -44.03 76.88 -11.32
C ASP A 157 -43.29 75.90 -12.25
N LEU A 158 -43.33 76.14 -13.55
CA LEU A 158 -42.65 75.29 -14.54
C LEU A 158 -41.12 75.42 -14.43
N SER A 159 -40.61 76.65 -14.22
CA SER A 159 -39.19 76.92 -13.97
C SER A 159 -38.70 76.22 -12.70
N ASN A 160 -39.46 76.33 -11.60
CA ASN A 160 -39.15 75.66 -10.33
C ASN A 160 -39.12 74.13 -10.48
N LYS A 161 -40.09 73.54 -11.20
CA LYS A 161 -40.12 72.10 -11.52
C LYS A 161 -38.95 71.67 -12.41
N TYR A 162 -38.58 72.47 -13.40
CA TYR A 162 -37.42 72.22 -14.27
C TYR A 162 -36.10 72.29 -13.50
N ASN A 163 -35.95 73.26 -12.59
CA ASN A 163 -34.76 73.41 -11.75
C ASN A 163 -34.63 72.25 -10.74
N ALA A 164 -35.73 71.83 -10.11
CA ALA A 164 -35.76 70.65 -9.24
C ALA A 164 -35.38 69.37 -10.01
N ALA A 165 -36.01 69.11 -11.15
CA ALA A 165 -35.70 67.96 -12.00
C ALA A 165 -34.24 67.95 -12.49
N ASN A 166 -33.64 69.11 -12.76
CA ASN A 166 -32.21 69.22 -13.08
C ASN A 166 -31.30 68.96 -11.88
N ALA A 167 -31.68 69.38 -10.68
CA ALA A 167 -30.92 69.10 -9.46
C ALA A 167 -30.94 67.59 -9.15
N ASP A 168 -32.09 66.94 -9.27
CA ASP A 168 -32.23 65.50 -9.04
C ASP A 168 -31.55 64.67 -10.15
N ARG A 169 -31.67 65.09 -11.41
CA ARG A 169 -30.86 64.53 -12.51
C ARG A 169 -29.35 64.66 -12.25
N LYS A 170 -28.90 65.76 -11.62
CA LYS A 170 -27.48 65.92 -11.26
C LYS A 170 -27.09 64.93 -10.16
N LYS A 171 -27.86 64.82 -9.07
CA LYS A 171 -27.62 63.82 -8.00
C LYS A 171 -27.50 62.41 -8.57
N ALA A 172 -28.44 61.99 -9.40
CA ALA A 172 -28.43 60.66 -10.03
C ALA A 172 -27.21 60.43 -10.95
N VAL A 173 -26.67 61.47 -11.58
CA VAL A 173 -25.41 61.39 -12.36
C VAL A 173 -24.19 61.32 -11.44
N ASP A 174 -24.16 62.10 -10.35
CA ASP A 174 -23.07 62.07 -9.36
C ASP A 174 -23.03 60.71 -8.62
N GLU A 175 -24.19 60.16 -8.26
CA GLU A 175 -24.37 58.80 -7.70
C GLU A 175 -23.94 57.70 -8.69
N LEU A 176 -24.34 57.80 -9.96
CA LEU A 176 -23.91 56.86 -11.02
C LEU A 176 -22.39 56.90 -11.21
N ASN A 177 -21.77 58.09 -11.18
CA ASN A 177 -20.32 58.23 -11.30
C ASN A 177 -19.60 57.57 -10.12
N GLU A 178 -20.11 57.66 -8.89
CA GLU A 178 -19.50 56.98 -7.73
C GLU A 178 -19.67 55.46 -7.81
N ALA A 179 -20.85 54.99 -8.21
CA ALA A 179 -21.09 53.56 -8.46
C ALA A 179 -20.18 52.99 -9.57
N LEU A 180 -19.89 53.76 -10.62
CA LEU A 180 -18.95 53.37 -11.67
C LEU A 180 -17.51 53.27 -11.17
N LYS A 181 -17.03 54.20 -10.31
CA LYS A 181 -15.72 54.10 -9.65
C LYS A 181 -15.63 52.86 -8.77
N GLU A 182 -16.68 52.57 -8.00
CA GLU A 182 -16.74 51.39 -7.13
C GLU A 182 -16.71 50.08 -7.94
N ILE A 183 -17.44 50.03 -9.07
CA ILE A 183 -17.35 48.91 -10.02
C ILE A 183 -15.94 48.78 -10.61
N GLU A 184 -15.25 49.88 -10.94
CA GLU A 184 -13.86 49.83 -11.41
C GLU A 184 -12.89 49.34 -10.32
N ARG A 185 -13.07 49.82 -9.07
CA ARG A 185 -12.28 49.41 -7.90
C ARG A 185 -12.45 47.91 -7.61
N LEU A 186 -13.69 47.42 -7.60
CA LEU A 186 -14.00 46.00 -7.41
C LEU A 186 -13.48 45.14 -8.56
N ARG A 187 -13.52 45.62 -9.81
CA ARG A 187 -12.92 44.92 -10.97
C ARG A 187 -11.41 44.77 -10.83
N LYS A 188 -10.70 45.82 -10.38
CA LYS A 188 -9.24 45.75 -10.13
C LYS A 188 -8.91 44.74 -9.03
N GLN A 189 -9.61 44.79 -7.89
CA GLN A 189 -9.43 43.82 -6.82
C GLN A 189 -9.73 42.38 -7.24
N LEU A 190 -10.73 42.17 -8.10
CA LEU A 190 -11.07 40.85 -8.64
C LEU A 190 -9.97 40.32 -9.57
N GLU A 191 -9.36 41.19 -10.39
CA GLU A 191 -8.26 40.81 -11.28
C GLU A 191 -6.94 40.60 -10.52
N GLU A 192 -6.66 41.41 -9.49
CA GLU A 192 -5.57 41.20 -8.54
C GLU A 192 -5.72 39.84 -7.82
N ALA A 193 -6.94 39.52 -7.34
CA ALA A 193 -7.22 38.24 -6.69
C ALA A 193 -7.13 37.04 -7.65
N ARG A 194 -7.51 37.20 -8.92
CA ARG A 194 -7.27 36.19 -9.97
C ARG A 194 -5.78 35.96 -10.19
N LYS A 195 -5.00 37.02 -10.37
CA LYS A 195 -3.55 36.89 -10.59
C LYS A 195 -2.87 36.22 -9.39
N LEU A 196 -3.24 36.58 -8.17
CA LEU A 196 -2.71 35.92 -6.96
C LEU A 196 -3.09 34.44 -6.89
N LEU A 197 -4.31 34.07 -7.31
CA LEU A 197 -4.72 32.67 -7.42
C LEU A 197 -3.93 31.93 -8.51
N GLU A 198 -3.68 32.56 -9.66
CA GLU A 198 -2.87 31.99 -10.75
C GLU A 198 -1.42 31.78 -10.29
N ASP A 199 -0.78 32.79 -9.69
CA ASP A 199 0.57 32.73 -9.11
C ASP A 199 0.68 31.60 -8.05
N GLU A 200 -0.29 31.48 -7.14
CA GLU A 200 -0.35 30.40 -6.13
C GLU A 200 -0.60 29.01 -6.74
N THR A 201 -1.42 28.90 -7.80
CA THR A 201 -1.61 27.61 -8.48
C THR A 201 -0.35 27.13 -9.19
N LEU A 202 0.45 28.05 -9.76
CA LEU A 202 1.76 27.72 -10.32
C LEU A 202 2.74 27.30 -9.22
N ALA A 203 2.85 28.06 -8.14
CA ALA A 203 3.71 27.73 -7.00
C ALA A 203 3.34 26.36 -6.37
N ARG A 204 2.05 26.05 -6.26
CA ARG A 204 1.56 24.73 -5.84
C ARG A 204 2.04 23.62 -6.78
N VAL A 205 1.87 23.79 -8.11
CA VAL A 205 2.27 22.77 -9.09
C VAL A 205 3.78 22.54 -9.06
N ASP A 206 4.59 23.59 -8.93
CA ASP A 206 6.04 23.46 -8.79
C ASP A 206 6.45 22.71 -7.50
N LEU A 207 5.75 22.96 -6.39
CA LEU A 207 5.94 22.21 -5.15
C LEU A 207 5.49 20.74 -5.28
N GLU A 208 4.39 20.45 -5.98
CA GLU A 208 3.94 19.08 -6.24
C GLU A 208 4.93 18.32 -7.15
N ASN A 209 5.48 18.99 -8.17
CA ASN A 209 6.54 18.45 -9.03
C ASN A 209 7.84 18.17 -8.26
N ASN A 210 8.24 19.07 -7.35
CA ASN A 210 9.41 18.87 -6.49
C ASN A 210 9.19 17.71 -5.49
N ILE A 211 8.00 17.63 -4.87
CA ILE A 211 7.63 16.50 -3.99
C ILE A 211 7.66 15.18 -4.77
N GLN A 212 7.20 15.15 -6.02
CA GLN A 212 7.26 13.95 -6.85
C GLN A 212 8.71 13.56 -7.20
N SER A 213 9.55 14.53 -7.57
CA SER A 213 10.97 14.33 -7.85
C SER A 213 11.72 13.77 -6.62
N LEU A 214 11.45 14.30 -5.43
CA LEU A 214 12.03 13.83 -4.17
C LEU A 214 11.53 12.44 -3.74
N ARG A 215 10.29 12.07 -4.10
CA ARG A 215 9.78 10.70 -3.91
C ARG A 215 10.49 9.71 -4.82
N GLU A 216 10.70 10.08 -6.08
CA GLU A 216 11.42 9.24 -7.05
C GLU A 216 12.87 9.05 -6.61
N GLU A 217 13.56 10.13 -6.20
CA GLU A 217 14.90 10.07 -5.62
C GLU A 217 14.96 9.19 -4.35
N LEU A 218 13.97 9.29 -3.46
CA LEU A 218 13.87 8.44 -2.26
C LEU A 218 13.71 6.97 -2.65
N THR A 219 12.77 6.64 -3.55
CA THR A 219 12.56 5.23 -3.98
C THR A 219 13.77 4.66 -4.71
N PHE A 220 14.54 5.49 -5.42
CA PHE A 220 15.80 5.09 -6.04
C PHE A 220 16.89 4.81 -5.00
N LYS A 221 17.00 5.65 -3.96
CA LYS A 221 17.90 5.43 -2.81
C LYS A 221 17.54 4.18 -2.00
N ASP A 222 16.25 3.96 -1.74
CA ASP A 222 15.76 2.74 -1.09
C ASP A 222 16.10 1.48 -1.92
N GLN A 223 15.95 1.54 -3.24
CA GLN A 223 16.35 0.44 -4.15
C GLN A 223 17.86 0.18 -4.12
N ILE A 224 18.69 1.24 -4.16
CA ILE A 224 20.15 1.13 -4.02
C ILE A 224 20.52 0.51 -2.68
N HIS A 225 19.99 1.01 -1.55
CA HIS A 225 20.31 0.47 -0.24
C HIS A 225 19.83 -0.98 -0.06
N VAL A 226 18.69 -1.36 -0.66
CA VAL A 226 18.25 -2.77 -0.72
C VAL A 226 19.22 -3.61 -1.57
N GLN A 227 19.73 -3.10 -2.69
CA GLN A 227 20.77 -3.80 -3.47
C GLN A 227 22.08 -3.94 -2.68
N GLU A 228 22.60 -2.87 -2.06
CA GLU A 228 23.80 -2.89 -1.22
C GLU A 228 23.68 -3.88 -0.05
N MET A 229 22.52 -3.91 0.60
CA MET A 229 22.22 -4.88 1.67
C MET A 229 22.12 -6.32 1.15
N ASN A 230 21.57 -6.53 -0.05
CA ASN A 230 21.54 -7.85 -0.69
C ASN A 230 22.93 -8.31 -1.15
N GLU A 231 23.75 -7.42 -1.72
CA GLU A 231 25.13 -7.72 -2.11
C GLU A 231 26.01 -8.02 -0.90
N THR A 232 25.95 -7.21 0.16
CA THR A 232 26.74 -7.47 1.39
C THR A 232 26.26 -8.73 2.11
N ARG A 233 24.96 -9.03 2.10
CA ARG A 233 24.42 -10.31 2.59
C ARG A 233 24.87 -11.50 1.72
N SER A 234 24.91 -11.33 0.40
CA SER A 234 25.38 -12.36 -0.54
C SER A 234 26.88 -12.65 -0.35
N ARG A 235 27.71 -11.61 -0.25
CA ARG A 235 29.16 -11.75 0.05
C ARG A 235 29.39 -12.50 1.36
N ARG A 236 28.69 -12.12 2.44
CA ARG A 236 28.75 -12.84 3.73
C ARG A 236 28.24 -14.29 3.63
N GLN A 237 27.22 -14.56 2.81
CA GLN A 237 26.72 -15.92 2.60
C GLN A 237 27.77 -16.79 1.88
N VAL A 238 28.49 -16.23 0.90
CA VAL A 238 29.62 -16.91 0.25
C VAL A 238 30.77 -17.12 1.23
N GLU A 239 31.16 -16.11 2.03
CA GLU A 239 32.18 -16.24 3.08
C GLU A 239 31.84 -17.37 4.08
N ILE A 240 30.58 -17.44 4.54
CA ILE A 240 30.10 -18.51 5.43
C ILE A 240 30.18 -19.87 4.72
N SER A 241 29.69 -20.00 3.48
CA SER A 241 29.72 -21.26 2.74
C SER A 241 31.14 -21.71 2.35
N GLU A 242 32.10 -20.79 2.17
CA GLU A 242 33.53 -21.11 2.06
C GLU A 242 34.12 -21.64 3.38
N ILE A 243 33.73 -21.05 4.52
CA ILE A 243 34.18 -21.50 5.84
C ILE A 243 33.59 -22.88 6.15
N ASP A 244 32.29 -23.08 5.91
CA ASP A 244 31.62 -24.37 6.07
C ASP A 244 32.22 -25.43 5.14
N GLY A 245 32.50 -25.08 3.87
CA GLY A 245 33.19 -25.97 2.92
C GLY A 245 34.57 -26.40 3.41
N ARG A 246 35.43 -25.45 3.80
CA ARG A 246 36.76 -25.74 4.39
C ARG A 246 36.66 -26.53 5.70
N LEU A 247 35.60 -26.35 6.48
CA LEU A 247 35.35 -27.09 7.71
C LEU A 247 34.94 -28.53 7.42
N VAL A 248 34.08 -28.77 6.43
CA VAL A 248 33.73 -30.10 5.93
C VAL A 248 34.96 -30.81 5.37
N GLU A 249 35.75 -30.17 4.51
CA GLU A 249 37.03 -30.72 4.00
C GLU A 249 37.98 -31.12 5.15
N GLN A 250 38.09 -30.28 6.20
CA GLN A 250 38.92 -30.61 7.36
C GLN A 250 38.36 -31.77 8.21
N TYR A 251 37.04 -31.91 8.32
CA TYR A 251 36.43 -33.05 9.01
C TYR A 251 36.57 -34.34 8.20
N GLU A 252 36.36 -34.29 6.88
CA GLU A 252 36.55 -35.42 5.98
C GLU A 252 38.03 -35.86 5.96
N ALA A 253 38.98 -34.92 5.85
CA ALA A 253 40.40 -35.22 5.91
C ALA A 253 40.82 -35.86 7.25
N LYS A 254 40.30 -35.38 8.40
CA LYS A 254 40.56 -35.97 9.72
C LYS A 254 39.91 -37.34 9.89
N LEU A 255 38.71 -37.54 9.33
CA LEU A 255 38.03 -38.84 9.31
C LEU A 255 38.79 -39.84 8.42
N GLN A 256 39.21 -39.42 7.23
CA GLN A 256 40.01 -40.22 6.32
C GLN A 256 41.38 -40.55 6.90
N GLN A 257 42.04 -39.60 7.56
CA GLN A 257 43.28 -39.83 8.30
C GLN A 257 43.09 -40.87 9.41
N SER A 258 42.12 -40.69 10.30
CA SER A 258 41.88 -41.64 11.41
C SER A 258 41.41 -43.03 10.93
N LEU A 259 40.67 -43.11 9.82
CA LEU A 259 40.35 -44.38 9.15
C LEU A 259 41.59 -45.02 8.50
N GLN A 260 42.53 -44.23 7.97
CA GLN A 260 43.79 -44.75 7.44
C GLN A 260 44.73 -45.19 8.56
N GLU A 261 44.87 -44.43 9.65
CA GLU A 261 45.63 -44.82 10.84
C GLU A 261 45.07 -46.10 11.46
N LEU A 262 43.73 -46.29 11.46
CA LEU A 262 43.10 -47.53 11.91
C LEU A 262 43.39 -48.70 10.96
N ARG A 263 43.40 -48.47 9.64
CA ARG A 263 43.83 -49.48 8.65
C ARG A 263 45.30 -49.84 8.83
N ASP A 264 46.18 -48.85 8.98
CA ASP A 264 47.61 -49.04 9.17
C ASP A 264 47.90 -49.78 10.49
N GLN A 265 47.14 -49.51 11.55
CA GLN A 265 47.19 -50.27 12.80
C GLN A 265 46.74 -51.74 12.62
N TYR A 266 45.64 -51.99 11.89
CA TYR A 266 45.22 -53.36 11.59
C TYR A 266 46.20 -54.08 10.67
N GLU A 267 46.76 -53.41 9.65
CA GLU A 267 47.82 -53.98 8.81
C GLU A 267 49.09 -54.25 9.63
N ALA A 268 49.49 -53.34 10.53
CA ALA A 268 50.63 -53.56 11.42
C ALA A 268 50.39 -54.73 12.38
N GLN A 269 49.18 -54.89 12.94
CA GLN A 269 48.81 -56.08 13.71
C GLN A 269 48.85 -57.34 12.85
N MET A 270 48.30 -57.32 11.64
CA MET A 270 48.28 -58.49 10.76
C MET A 270 49.67 -58.87 10.25
N ARG A 271 50.57 -57.90 10.04
CA ARG A 271 52.00 -58.13 9.79
C ARG A 271 52.68 -58.69 11.04
N ALA A 272 52.53 -58.08 12.22
CA ALA A 272 53.13 -58.59 13.46
C ALA A 272 52.65 -60.02 13.81
N ASN A 273 51.36 -60.31 13.66
CA ASN A 273 50.80 -61.66 13.81
C ASN A 273 51.39 -62.63 12.78
N ARG A 274 51.58 -62.20 11.53
CA ARG A 274 52.24 -63.01 10.49
C ARG A 274 53.70 -63.27 10.84
N ASP A 275 54.44 -62.26 11.24
CA ASP A 275 55.87 -62.33 11.57
C ASP A 275 56.08 -63.19 12.83
N GLU A 276 55.19 -63.12 13.83
CA GLU A 276 55.16 -64.04 14.97
C GLU A 276 54.87 -65.48 14.55
N ILE A 277 53.90 -65.71 13.65
CA ILE A 277 53.60 -67.03 13.10
C ILE A 277 54.79 -67.59 12.30
N GLU A 278 55.44 -66.78 11.46
CA GLU A 278 56.64 -67.17 10.71
C GLU A 278 57.81 -67.47 11.66
N LEU A 279 58.02 -66.65 12.69
CA LEU A 279 59.02 -66.90 13.73
C LEU A 279 58.73 -68.17 14.54
N LEU A 280 57.47 -68.46 14.86
CA LEU A 280 57.05 -69.70 15.54
C LEU A 280 57.29 -70.92 14.64
N TYR A 281 57.01 -70.82 13.33
CA TYR A 281 57.34 -71.88 12.38
C TYR A 281 58.86 -72.05 12.20
N GLU A 282 59.63 -70.96 12.11
CA GLU A 282 61.10 -71.03 12.11
C GLU A 282 61.64 -71.69 13.37
N GLN A 283 61.18 -71.29 14.56
CA GLN A 283 61.59 -71.89 15.82
C GLN A 283 61.23 -73.37 15.87
N LYS A 284 60.04 -73.76 15.38
CA LYS A 284 59.62 -75.15 15.29
C LYS A 284 60.48 -75.95 14.31
N MET A 285 60.86 -75.38 13.17
CA MET A 285 61.77 -75.99 12.20
C MET A 285 63.20 -76.11 12.75
N LYS A 286 63.73 -75.06 13.38
CA LYS A 286 65.04 -75.07 14.07
C LYS A 286 65.07 -76.09 15.21
N ASN A 287 63.98 -76.20 15.98
CA ASN A 287 63.83 -77.22 17.02
C ASN A 287 63.79 -78.64 16.45
N LEU A 288 63.00 -78.90 15.40
CA LEU A 288 62.95 -80.19 14.70
C LEU A 288 64.30 -80.56 14.08
N GLN A 289 64.99 -79.60 13.45
CA GLN A 289 66.34 -79.77 12.90
C GLN A 289 67.36 -80.07 14.01
N SER A 290 67.29 -79.38 15.15
CA SER A 290 68.16 -79.67 16.31
C SER A 290 67.89 -81.05 16.90
N ALA A 291 66.63 -81.51 16.91
CA ALA A 291 66.23 -82.84 17.36
C ALA A 291 66.70 -83.92 16.38
N ALA A 292 66.57 -83.69 15.07
CA ALA A 292 67.11 -84.55 14.03
C ALA A 292 68.64 -84.65 14.11
N ASN A 293 69.34 -83.53 14.30
CA ASN A 293 70.79 -83.51 14.49
C ASN A 293 71.21 -84.23 15.78
N ARG A 294 70.49 -84.06 16.89
CA ARG A 294 70.72 -84.82 18.14
C ARG A 294 70.53 -86.32 17.93
N ASN A 295 69.47 -86.72 17.22
CA ASN A 295 69.20 -88.13 16.90
C ASN A 295 70.27 -88.71 15.95
N SER A 296 70.72 -87.94 14.95
CA SER A 296 71.80 -88.32 14.04
C SER A 296 73.15 -88.46 14.78
N ASN A 297 73.44 -87.57 15.73
CA ASN A 297 74.66 -87.64 16.55
C ASN A 297 74.62 -88.81 17.53
N ALA A 298 73.45 -89.11 18.11
CA ALA A 298 73.25 -90.30 18.95
C ALA A 298 73.40 -91.60 18.12
N ALA A 299 72.86 -91.63 16.90
CA ALA A 299 73.06 -92.75 15.97
C ALA A 299 74.54 -92.91 15.56
N ALA A 300 75.25 -91.80 15.30
CA ALA A 300 76.69 -91.83 15.02
C ALA A 300 77.51 -92.36 16.22
N GLY A 301 77.17 -91.95 17.45
CA GLY A 301 77.76 -92.52 18.67
C GLY A 301 77.54 -94.02 18.80
N ALA A 302 76.30 -94.48 18.61
CA ALA A 302 75.97 -95.92 18.63
C ALA A 302 76.68 -96.72 17.52
N ILE A 303 76.97 -96.10 16.37
CA ILE A 303 77.77 -96.71 15.29
C ILE A 303 79.24 -96.87 15.70
N GLU A 304 79.84 -95.89 16.39
CA GLU A 304 81.24 -95.99 16.85
C GLU A 304 81.37 -96.94 18.07
N GLU A 305 80.34 -97.04 18.93
CA GLU A 305 80.23 -98.09 19.95
C GLU A 305 80.12 -99.50 19.32
N LEU A 306 79.35 -99.65 18.24
CA LEU A 306 79.31 -100.89 17.46
C LEU A 306 80.66 -101.22 16.80
N ARG A 307 81.38 -100.20 16.31
CA ARG A 307 82.68 -100.35 15.67
C ARG A 307 83.78 -100.73 16.67
N THR A 308 83.80 -100.14 17.86
CA THR A 308 84.75 -100.46 18.93
C THR A 308 84.46 -101.79 19.63
N THR A 309 83.19 -102.20 19.72
CA THR A 309 82.83 -103.56 20.15
C THR A 309 83.17 -104.61 19.09
N ARG A 310 83.07 -104.28 17.79
CA ARG A 310 83.52 -105.16 16.70
C ARG A 310 85.01 -105.49 16.79
N THR A 311 85.87 -104.47 16.86
CA THR A 311 87.33 -104.70 16.94
C THR A 311 87.75 -105.44 18.22
N ARG A 312 87.03 -105.24 19.33
CA ARG A 312 87.22 -106.03 20.56
C ARG A 312 86.86 -107.50 20.39
N ILE A 313 85.83 -107.83 19.62
CA ILE A 313 85.46 -109.22 19.28
C ILE A 313 86.54 -109.86 18.40
N ASP A 314 87.00 -109.17 17.37
CA ASP A 314 88.01 -109.69 16.44
C ASP A 314 89.36 -109.97 17.15
N ALA A 315 89.77 -109.12 18.09
CA ALA A 315 90.94 -109.33 18.93
C ALA A 315 90.80 -110.55 19.86
N LEU A 316 89.61 -110.80 20.43
CA LEU A 316 89.35 -111.99 21.26
C LEU A 316 89.34 -113.27 20.42
N ASN A 317 88.77 -113.23 19.20
CA ASN A 317 88.76 -114.37 18.27
C ASN A 317 90.20 -114.78 17.87
N SER A 318 91.07 -113.81 17.59
CA SER A 318 92.49 -114.09 17.30
C SER A 318 93.17 -114.82 18.47
N ARG A 319 92.88 -114.42 19.71
CA ARG A 319 93.46 -115.04 20.91
C ARG A 319 92.93 -116.45 21.19
N ILE A 320 91.71 -116.77 20.75
CA ILE A 320 91.16 -118.13 20.81
C ILE A 320 91.92 -119.05 19.84
N GLY A 321 92.11 -118.63 18.59
CA GLY A 321 92.83 -119.43 17.58
C GLY A 321 94.27 -119.78 17.97
N GLU A 322 94.99 -118.87 18.62
CA GLU A 322 96.33 -119.14 19.19
C GLU A 322 96.31 -120.26 20.25
N LEU A 323 95.31 -120.26 21.13
CA LEU A 323 95.15 -121.23 22.21
C LEU A 323 94.69 -122.59 21.68
N GLU A 324 93.83 -122.62 20.67
CA GLU A 324 93.40 -123.86 20.01
C GLU A 324 94.56 -124.52 19.24
N SER A 325 95.36 -123.73 18.50
CA SER A 325 96.53 -124.23 17.77
C SER A 325 97.60 -124.83 18.69
N THR A 326 97.85 -124.23 19.85
CA THR A 326 98.84 -124.73 20.82
C THR A 326 98.35 -125.99 21.54
N ASN A 327 97.06 -126.06 21.88
CA ASN A 327 96.45 -127.23 22.51
C ASN A 327 96.42 -128.45 21.57
N ALA A 328 96.16 -128.23 20.27
CA ALA A 328 96.23 -129.29 19.25
C ALA A 328 97.65 -129.89 19.12
N ALA A 329 98.69 -129.05 19.11
CA ALA A 329 100.08 -129.50 19.00
C ALA A 329 100.52 -130.36 20.20
N LEU A 330 100.16 -129.95 21.43
CA LEU A 330 100.45 -130.72 22.65
C LEU A 330 99.71 -132.07 22.64
N THR A 331 98.45 -132.09 22.22
CA THR A 331 97.63 -133.31 22.14
C THR A 331 98.19 -134.32 21.11
N ALA A 332 98.72 -133.84 19.99
CA ALA A 332 99.38 -134.70 19.00
C ALA A 332 100.66 -135.35 19.58
N ARG A 333 101.48 -134.55 20.29
CA ARG A 333 102.75 -135.02 20.88
C ARG A 333 102.56 -136.09 21.96
N ILE A 334 101.46 -136.03 22.72
CA ILE A 334 101.11 -137.05 23.72
C ILE A 334 100.84 -138.40 23.04
N ARG A 335 99.96 -138.43 22.02
CA ARG A 335 99.61 -139.66 21.27
C ARG A 335 100.79 -140.33 20.59
N GLU A 336 101.74 -139.53 20.11
CA GLU A 336 102.97 -140.03 19.47
C GLU A 336 103.89 -140.77 20.46
N LEU A 337 103.98 -140.27 21.71
CA LEU A 337 104.74 -140.92 22.79
C LEU A 337 104.03 -142.16 23.33
N GLU A 338 102.70 -142.12 23.49
CA GLU A 338 101.88 -143.27 23.90
C GLU A 338 102.05 -144.45 22.92
N GLN A 339 101.96 -144.20 21.61
CA GLN A 339 102.16 -145.24 20.59
C GLN A 339 103.60 -145.78 20.50
N LEU A 340 104.61 -145.10 21.02
CA LEU A 340 105.96 -145.65 21.13
C LEU A 340 106.07 -146.58 22.33
N LEU A 341 105.56 -146.15 23.49
CA LEU A 341 105.59 -146.91 24.74
C LEU A 341 104.91 -148.28 24.60
N ASP A 342 103.74 -148.34 23.94
CA ASP A 342 103.01 -149.59 23.78
C ASP A 342 103.60 -150.54 22.73
N ARG A 343 104.39 -150.03 21.75
CA ARG A 343 105.15 -150.89 20.82
C ARG A 343 106.34 -151.56 21.49
N GLU A 344 107.05 -150.85 22.36
CA GLU A 344 108.15 -151.41 23.17
C GLU A 344 107.62 -152.48 24.14
N ARG A 345 106.51 -152.19 24.83
CA ARG A 345 105.81 -153.16 25.70
C ARG A 345 105.36 -154.41 24.96
N ALA A 346 104.79 -154.26 23.77
CA ALA A 346 104.34 -155.39 22.95
C ALA A 346 105.49 -156.30 22.52
N ARG A 347 106.68 -155.74 22.22
CA ARG A 347 107.89 -156.54 21.95
C ARG A 347 108.33 -157.34 23.16
N HIS A 348 108.58 -156.67 24.28
CA HIS A 348 109.10 -157.35 25.48
C HIS A 348 108.16 -158.45 26.00
N ASN A 349 106.84 -158.26 25.92
CA ASN A 349 105.89 -159.32 26.28
C ASN A 349 105.95 -160.54 25.34
N ALA A 350 106.23 -160.34 24.04
CA ALA A 350 106.42 -161.44 23.09
C ALA A 350 107.75 -162.18 23.32
N ASP A 351 108.83 -161.43 23.61
CA ASP A 351 110.14 -162.02 23.93
C ASP A 351 110.08 -162.86 25.21
N ILE A 352 109.39 -162.37 26.25
CA ILE A 352 109.16 -163.11 27.51
C ILE A 352 108.36 -164.40 27.24
N ALA A 353 107.24 -164.31 26.53
CA ALA A 353 106.41 -165.49 26.25
C ALA A 353 107.16 -166.60 25.48
N ASN A 354 108.07 -166.22 24.57
CA ASN A 354 108.92 -167.18 23.87
C ASN A 354 109.95 -167.84 24.80
N LEU A 355 110.58 -167.09 25.72
CA LEU A 355 111.50 -167.67 26.71
C LEU A 355 110.77 -168.57 27.73
N GLU A 356 109.55 -168.19 28.14
CA GLU A 356 108.72 -169.01 29.05
C GLU A 356 108.30 -170.33 28.40
N ALA A 357 107.95 -170.32 27.10
CA ALA A 357 107.64 -171.53 26.34
C ALA A 357 108.85 -172.47 26.23
N GLU A 358 110.05 -171.96 25.92
CA GLU A 358 111.27 -172.78 25.82
C GLU A 358 111.71 -173.31 27.19
N LEU A 359 111.59 -172.50 28.26
CA LEU A 359 111.83 -172.96 29.64
C LEU A 359 110.85 -174.04 30.09
N GLN A 360 109.59 -173.97 29.67
CA GLN A 360 108.61 -175.01 30.00
C GLN A 360 108.89 -176.29 29.19
N ARG A 361 109.21 -176.18 27.90
CA ARG A 361 109.62 -177.33 27.06
C ARG A 361 110.83 -178.06 27.67
N LEU A 362 111.85 -177.32 28.09
CA LEU A 362 113.04 -177.87 28.74
C LEU A 362 112.76 -178.47 30.13
N ARG A 363 111.77 -177.94 30.88
CA ARG A 363 111.32 -178.54 32.14
C ARG A 363 110.61 -179.86 31.93
N ASP A 364 109.71 -179.93 30.95
CA ASP A 364 108.95 -181.15 30.65
C ASP A 364 109.88 -182.24 30.08
N GLU A 365 110.83 -181.86 29.22
CA GLU A 365 111.90 -182.73 28.69
C GLU A 365 112.84 -183.24 29.80
N MET A 366 113.24 -182.38 30.75
CA MET A 366 114.01 -182.78 31.94
C MET A 366 113.21 -183.65 32.90
N ALA A 367 111.91 -183.41 33.08
CA ALA A 367 111.03 -184.22 33.91
C ALA A 367 110.82 -185.62 33.30
N GLN A 368 110.72 -185.70 31.98
CA GLN A 368 110.63 -186.97 31.26
C GLN A 368 111.94 -187.76 31.36
N GLN A 369 113.10 -187.11 31.18
CA GLN A 369 114.40 -187.75 31.44
C GLN A 369 114.57 -188.17 32.90
N LEU A 370 114.08 -187.41 33.87
CA LEU A 370 114.08 -187.80 35.29
C LEU A 370 113.18 -189.00 35.55
N GLN A 371 112.00 -189.10 34.92
CA GLN A 371 111.13 -190.26 35.06
C GLN A 371 111.74 -191.50 34.40
N GLU A 372 112.33 -191.37 33.21
CA GLU A 372 113.06 -192.47 32.56
C GLU A 372 114.28 -192.91 33.38
N TYR A 373 115.01 -191.97 34.00
CA TYR A 373 116.05 -192.27 35.00
C TYR A 373 115.50 -192.78 36.33
N GLN A 374 114.20 -192.65 36.62
CA GLN A 374 113.55 -193.15 37.83
C GLN A 374 112.98 -194.55 37.63
N ASP A 375 112.51 -194.88 36.43
CA ASP A 375 112.12 -196.24 36.05
C ASP A 375 113.37 -197.11 35.75
N LEU A 376 114.43 -196.48 35.23
CA LEU A 376 115.82 -197.00 35.19
C LEU A 376 116.57 -196.75 36.53
N MET A 377 115.90 -196.26 37.57
CA MET A 377 116.33 -196.30 38.98
C MET A 377 115.22 -196.94 39.83
N ASP A 378 114.89 -198.21 39.72
CA ASP A 378 115.63 -199.38 39.22
C ASP A 378 114.89 -200.54 39.95
N ILE A 379 114.39 -201.62 39.37
CA ILE A 379 115.04 -202.57 38.46
C ILE A 379 116.33 -203.11 39.12
N LYS A 380 117.43 -202.36 39.15
CA LYS A 380 118.56 -202.66 40.06
C LYS A 380 118.27 -202.48 41.56
N VAL A 381 117.24 -201.77 42.06
CA VAL A 381 116.87 -201.81 43.49
C VAL A 381 116.13 -203.12 43.79
N SER A 382 115.33 -203.65 42.86
CA SER A 382 114.81 -205.01 42.98
C SER A 382 115.92 -206.07 42.89
N LEU A 383 116.89 -205.94 41.97
CA LEU A 383 118.05 -206.86 41.90
C LEU A 383 118.96 -206.75 43.14
N ASP A 384 119.22 -205.54 43.64
CA ASP A 384 119.96 -205.29 44.88
C ASP A 384 119.21 -205.84 46.10
N LEU A 385 117.87 -205.85 46.12
CA LEU A 385 117.10 -206.39 47.25
C LEU A 385 116.93 -207.91 47.15
N GLU A 386 116.90 -208.49 45.95
CA GLU A 386 117.11 -209.93 45.76
C GLU A 386 118.51 -210.34 46.26
N ILE A 387 119.53 -209.50 46.10
CA ILE A 387 120.85 -209.69 46.72
C ILE A 387 120.80 -209.47 48.25
N ALA A 388 120.13 -208.44 48.75
CA ALA A 388 120.05 -208.15 50.19
C ALA A 388 119.26 -209.23 50.97
N ALA A 389 118.32 -209.91 50.32
CA ALA A 389 117.63 -211.08 50.86
C ALA A 389 118.57 -212.26 51.14
N TYR A 390 119.78 -212.29 50.55
CA TYR A 390 120.83 -213.24 50.87
C TYR A 390 121.79 -212.78 51.99
N ASP A 391 121.78 -211.50 52.38
CA ASP A 391 122.88 -210.90 53.18
C ASP A 391 122.50 -210.59 54.66
N LYS A 392 121.23 -210.31 54.98
CA LYS A 392 120.78 -210.06 56.38
C LYS A 392 119.35 -210.52 56.66
N LEU A 393 119.05 -211.52 57.49
CA LEU A 393 119.82 -212.59 58.15
C LEU A 393 121.00 -212.25 59.09
N LEU A 394 121.18 -210.99 59.52
CA LEU A 394 122.26 -210.65 60.48
C LEU A 394 121.94 -209.46 61.41
N CYS A 395 121.22 -208.44 60.92
CA CYS A 395 120.67 -207.36 61.75
C CYS A 395 119.34 -206.88 61.11
N GLY A 396 118.27 -206.53 61.83
CA GLY A 396 118.08 -206.58 63.29
C GLY A 396 117.43 -205.32 63.85
N GLU A 397 116.09 -205.33 63.95
CA GLU A 397 115.23 -204.47 64.79
C GLU A 397 115.02 -202.96 64.49
N GLU A 398 113.87 -202.48 64.99
CA GLU A 398 113.45 -201.08 65.33
C GLU A 398 113.43 -199.94 64.27
N SER A 399 112.35 -199.92 63.48
CA SER A 399 111.24 -198.92 63.50
C SER A 399 111.28 -197.71 64.50
N ARG A 400 110.69 -196.54 64.13
CA ARG A 400 109.52 -195.85 64.81
C ARG A 400 109.26 -194.32 64.52
N LEU A 401 108.24 -194.02 63.68
CA LEU A 401 107.06 -193.10 63.89
C LEU A 401 107.10 -191.55 64.20
N ASN A 402 106.64 -190.72 63.22
CA ASN A 402 105.33 -189.95 63.17
C ASN A 402 105.06 -188.50 63.78
N ILE A 403 104.02 -187.77 63.26
CA ILE A 403 103.15 -186.64 63.83
C ILE A 403 103.30 -185.13 63.34
N THR A 404 102.36 -184.18 63.68
CA THR A 404 101.77 -183.04 62.86
C THR A 404 101.92 -181.49 63.29
N PRO A 405 100.90 -180.57 63.50
CA PRO A 405 100.58 -179.36 62.64
C PRO A 405 100.30 -177.92 63.29
N HIS A 406 99.90 -176.88 62.48
CA HIS A 406 98.98 -175.67 62.70
C HIS A 406 99.40 -174.14 62.55
N SER A 407 98.44 -173.28 62.11
CA SER A 407 98.11 -171.85 62.52
C SER A 407 98.47 -170.56 61.68
N SER A 408 98.07 -169.35 62.16
CA SER A 408 97.68 -168.09 61.40
C SER A 408 98.33 -166.73 61.81
N THR A 409 98.20 -165.59 61.04
CA THR A 409 97.86 -164.15 61.44
C THR A 409 98.33 -162.92 60.56
N ALA A 410 97.52 -161.82 60.53
CA ALA A 410 97.72 -160.31 60.58
C ALA A 410 98.54 -159.35 59.61
N ALA A 411 97.85 -158.29 59.10
CA ALA A 411 98.12 -156.78 59.10
C ALA A 411 98.96 -155.90 58.08
N SER A 412 98.35 -154.75 57.61
CA SER A 412 98.87 -153.35 57.33
C SER A 412 99.38 -152.78 55.93
N GLY A 413 98.90 -151.58 55.45
CA GLY A 413 99.65 -150.57 54.59
C GLY A 413 99.07 -149.76 53.33
N SER A 414 98.76 -148.42 53.44
CA SER A 414 98.88 -147.19 52.50
C SER A 414 98.14 -146.81 51.12
N PHE A 415 97.51 -145.57 51.03
CA PHE A 415 97.40 -144.44 49.97
C PHE A 415 96.28 -144.13 48.80
N SER A 416 95.48 -142.97 48.83
CA SER A 416 94.90 -141.93 47.75
C SER A 416 93.37 -141.61 47.13
N GLN A 417 92.66 -140.36 47.30
CA GLN A 417 91.64 -139.37 46.51
C GLN A 417 89.94 -139.13 46.46
N SER A 418 89.23 -137.90 46.18
CA SER A 418 87.67 -137.52 45.91
C SER A 418 87.01 -135.98 45.63
N LEU A 419 85.69 -135.62 45.14
CA LEU A 419 85.01 -134.18 44.75
C LEU A 419 83.37 -133.79 44.41
N ARG A 420 82.75 -132.48 44.50
CA ARG A 420 81.58 -131.59 43.73
C ARG A 420 79.95 -131.20 44.04
N GLY A 421 79.25 -130.01 43.62
CA GLY A 421 77.66 -129.64 43.47
C GLY A 421 76.84 -128.15 43.48
N THR A 422 75.48 -127.89 43.05
CA THR A 422 74.27 -126.81 43.37
C THR A 422 73.49 -125.61 42.47
N ARG A 423 72.14 -125.09 42.63
CA ARG A 423 71.30 -123.82 42.02
C ARG A 423 69.71 -123.33 42.41
N ALA A 424 68.95 -122.21 41.90
CA ALA A 424 67.52 -121.55 42.29
C ALA A 424 66.51 -120.57 41.33
N THR A 425 65.29 -119.87 41.71
CA THR A 425 64.03 -119.24 40.86
C THR A 425 63.11 -117.80 40.99
N PRO A 426 61.67 -117.51 41.03
CA PRO A 426 60.70 -116.35 40.42
C PRO A 426 59.56 -115.43 41.27
N LEU A 427 58.39 -114.58 41.02
CA LEU A 427 57.23 -113.94 40.08
C LEU A 427 56.40 -112.55 40.58
N ARG A 428 55.18 -111.77 40.36
CA ARG A 428 53.70 -111.55 39.72
C ARG A 428 52.89 -110.04 39.74
N LYS A 429 51.54 -109.68 39.34
CA LYS A 429 50.75 -108.25 39.17
C LYS A 429 49.08 -108.00 38.92
N THR A 430 48.25 -106.84 39.18
CA THR A 430 46.69 -106.47 38.82
C THR A 430 45.79 -105.06 39.16
N PRO A 431 44.63 -104.49 38.50
CA PRO A 431 43.70 -103.18 38.75
C PRO A 431 42.10 -102.81 38.23
N SER A 432 41.20 -101.72 38.60
CA SER A 432 39.82 -101.10 37.95
C SER A 432 38.77 -99.90 38.57
N ARG A 433 37.69 -99.15 37.93
CA ARG A 433 36.49 -98.14 38.45
C ARG A 433 35.23 -97.40 37.56
N GLY A 434 34.18 -96.52 38.04
CA GLY A 434 32.93 -95.69 37.38
C GLY A 434 31.95 -94.58 38.20
N ALA A 435 30.75 -93.77 38.03
CA ALA A 435 29.53 -93.12 37.16
C ALA A 435 28.60 -91.89 37.88
N SER A 436 27.41 -91.06 37.69
CA SER A 436 26.08 -90.56 36.88
C SER A 436 25.30 -89.11 37.36
N THR A 437 24.07 -88.35 37.22
CA THR A 437 22.55 -88.12 36.65
C THR A 437 21.70 -86.64 36.85
N ALA A 438 20.38 -86.22 36.39
CA ALA A 438 19.57 -84.80 36.44
C ALA A 438 17.89 -84.47 36.24
N PRO A 439 17.17 -83.21 36.36
CA PRO A 439 15.59 -82.78 36.45
C PRO A 439 14.78 -81.38 35.90
N LEU A 440 13.37 -81.02 35.97
CA LEU A 440 12.53 -79.68 35.53
C LEU A 440 10.85 -79.32 35.60
N LYS A 441 10.17 -78.04 35.77
CA LYS A 441 8.76 -77.34 35.26
C LYS A 441 7.58 -76.42 36.04
N ARG A 442 6.97 -75.29 35.44
CA ARG A 442 5.57 -74.49 35.33
C ARG A 442 4.41 -74.02 36.40
N LYS A 443 3.81 -72.75 36.31
CA LYS A 443 2.32 -72.26 36.14
C LYS A 443 1.58 -71.07 36.97
N ARG A 444 1.01 -70.03 36.28
CA ARG A 444 -0.18 -69.03 36.41
C ARG A 444 -0.67 -68.26 37.70
N THR A 445 -0.96 -66.93 37.54
CA THR A 445 -1.76 -65.97 38.40
C THR A 445 -2.84 -65.14 37.61
N VAL A 446 -3.67 -64.24 38.24
CA VAL A 446 -4.85 -63.47 37.67
C VAL A 446 -5.25 -62.17 38.50
N ILE A 447 -6.09 -61.22 37.95
CA ILE A 447 -6.85 -60.04 38.55
C ILE A 447 -6.06 -58.70 38.74
N ASP A 448 -6.58 -57.46 38.53
CA ASP A 448 -7.95 -56.87 38.71
C ASP A 448 -8.40 -55.77 37.66
N GLU A 449 -9.63 -55.23 37.85
CA GLU A 449 -10.39 -54.09 37.21
C GLU A 449 -9.63 -52.72 37.12
N SER A 450 -9.97 -51.65 36.37
CA SER A 450 -10.88 -51.27 35.24
C SER A 450 -10.48 -49.82 34.77
N GLU A 451 -11.09 -48.99 33.90
CA GLU A 451 -12.34 -48.92 33.10
C GLU A 451 -12.13 -47.99 31.84
N ASP A 452 -13.19 -47.50 31.17
CA ASP A 452 -13.19 -46.59 29.99
C ASP A 452 -13.27 -45.07 30.33
N LEU A 453 -12.65 -44.21 29.48
CA LEU A 453 -13.32 -43.13 28.72
C LEU A 453 -12.32 -42.20 27.99
N SER A 454 -12.64 -41.76 26.77
CA SER A 454 -11.81 -40.82 26.00
C SER A 454 -12.25 -39.36 26.16
N GLN A 455 -11.30 -38.42 26.27
CA GLN A 455 -11.51 -37.01 26.00
C GLN A 455 -10.36 -36.45 25.15
N SER A 456 -10.71 -35.63 24.14
CA SER A 456 -9.78 -35.04 23.19
C SER A 456 -9.39 -33.62 23.63
N GLU A 457 -8.15 -33.46 24.07
CA GLU A 457 -7.58 -32.16 24.46
C GLU A 457 -7.18 -31.32 23.22
N TYR A 458 -7.44 -30.01 23.24
CA TYR A 458 -7.03 -29.08 22.19
C TYR A 458 -6.31 -27.87 22.78
N PHE A 459 -5.23 -27.43 22.11
CA PHE A 459 -4.44 -26.27 22.51
C PHE A 459 -4.57 -25.14 21.48
N VAL A 460 -4.94 -23.95 21.95
CA VAL A 460 -4.94 -22.72 21.14
C VAL A 460 -3.61 -21.99 21.37
N THR A 461 -2.87 -21.73 20.30
CA THR A 461 -1.66 -20.90 20.34
C THR A 461 -1.90 -19.59 19.58
N GLY A 462 -1.60 -18.47 20.23
CA GLY A 462 -1.80 -17.12 19.69
C GLY A 462 -0.49 -16.35 19.59
N SER A 463 -0.33 -15.57 18.52
CA SER A 463 0.76 -14.62 18.35
C SER A 463 0.23 -13.33 17.74
N ALA A 464 0.60 -12.19 18.31
CA ALA A 464 0.11 -10.87 17.92
C ALA A 464 1.28 -9.92 17.65
N LYS A 465 1.11 -9.02 16.67
CA LYS A 465 2.11 -8.01 16.28
C LYS A 465 1.53 -6.61 16.41
N GLY A 466 1.47 -6.12 17.64
CA GLY A 466 0.93 -4.80 18.00
C GLY A 466 0.18 -4.85 19.31
N ASP A 467 -0.53 -3.77 19.63
CA ASP A 467 -1.26 -3.60 20.89
C ASP A 467 -2.54 -4.45 21.00
N ILE A 468 -3.10 -4.92 19.87
CA ILE A 468 -4.30 -5.77 19.82
C ILE A 468 -3.93 -7.23 19.61
N GLU A 469 -4.49 -8.12 20.45
CA GLU A 469 -4.42 -9.58 20.29
C GLU A 469 -5.82 -10.20 20.14
N ILE A 470 -5.84 -11.46 19.68
CA ILE A 470 -7.01 -12.35 19.82
C ILE A 470 -6.81 -13.11 21.14
N SER A 471 -7.66 -12.85 22.14
CA SER A 471 -7.52 -13.43 23.48
C SER A 471 -8.23 -14.77 23.63
N GLU A 472 -9.40 -14.93 23.02
CA GLU A 472 -10.17 -16.17 23.02
C GLU A 472 -10.86 -16.38 21.66
N VAL A 473 -10.90 -17.63 21.20
CA VAL A 473 -11.70 -18.07 20.05
C VAL A 473 -12.56 -19.23 20.53
N ASP A 474 -13.88 -19.12 20.36
CA ASP A 474 -14.78 -20.22 20.71
C ASP A 474 -14.58 -21.41 19.75
N SER A 475 -14.46 -22.60 20.35
CA SER A 475 -14.36 -23.89 19.64
C SER A 475 -15.69 -24.27 18.99
N GLU A 476 -16.83 -23.83 19.54
CA GLU A 476 -18.15 -23.93 18.90
C GLU A 476 -18.45 -22.75 17.94
N GLY A 477 -17.53 -21.80 17.80
CA GLY A 477 -17.59 -20.74 16.78
C GLY A 477 -18.60 -19.62 17.07
N LYS A 478 -19.16 -19.51 18.28
CA LYS A 478 -20.14 -18.47 18.62
C LYS A 478 -19.52 -17.09 18.77
N PHE A 479 -18.23 -16.99 19.10
CA PHE A 479 -17.53 -15.70 19.21
C PHE A 479 -16.01 -15.76 18.99
N VAL A 480 -15.43 -14.57 18.78
CA VAL A 480 -14.00 -14.27 18.87
C VAL A 480 -13.82 -13.02 19.75
N LYS A 481 -12.91 -13.05 20.73
CA LYS A 481 -12.55 -11.89 21.56
C LYS A 481 -11.25 -11.26 21.10
N LEU A 482 -11.25 -9.93 20.99
CA LEU A 482 -10.08 -9.09 20.82
C LEU A 482 -9.78 -8.36 22.12
N HIS A 483 -8.50 -8.27 22.50
CA HIS A 483 -8.04 -7.61 23.72
C HIS A 483 -6.93 -6.60 23.39
N ASN A 484 -7.00 -5.41 23.99
CA ASN A 484 -5.97 -4.38 23.85
C ASN A 484 -4.95 -4.46 25.00
N LYS A 485 -3.80 -5.07 24.74
CA LYS A 485 -2.64 -5.11 25.64
C LYS A 485 -1.87 -3.78 25.71
N GLY A 486 -2.17 -2.82 24.83
CA GLY A 486 -1.53 -1.52 24.79
C GLY A 486 -2.05 -0.54 25.84
N ASN A 487 -1.18 0.38 26.27
CA ASN A 487 -1.50 1.43 27.24
C ASN A 487 -2.23 2.65 26.62
N LYS A 488 -2.89 2.49 25.47
CA LYS A 488 -3.56 3.57 24.71
C LYS A 488 -4.82 3.06 24.00
N GLU A 489 -5.75 3.97 23.71
CA GLU A 489 -6.90 3.73 22.84
C GLU A 489 -6.44 3.39 21.41
N VAL A 490 -6.95 2.30 20.83
CA VAL A 490 -6.66 1.87 19.45
C VAL A 490 -7.92 1.94 18.59
N GLN A 491 -7.89 2.72 17.51
CA GLN A 491 -8.99 2.79 16.56
C GLN A 491 -8.90 1.68 15.50
N ILE A 492 -9.65 0.60 15.73
CA ILE A 492 -9.76 -0.55 14.82
C ILE A 492 -10.78 -0.36 13.68
N GLY A 493 -11.32 0.84 13.53
CA GLY A 493 -12.32 1.16 12.50
C GLY A 493 -11.81 0.88 11.09
N GLY A 494 -12.49 0.00 10.36
CA GLY A 494 -12.10 -0.43 9.02
C GLY A 494 -11.12 -1.62 8.98
N TRP A 495 -10.64 -2.12 10.12
CA TRP A 495 -9.89 -3.39 10.18
C TRP A 495 -10.79 -4.58 9.84
N GLN A 496 -10.20 -5.71 9.50
CA GLN A 496 -10.91 -6.93 9.07
C GLN A 496 -10.40 -8.14 9.85
N LEU A 497 -11.29 -8.80 10.59
CA LEU A 497 -11.04 -10.04 11.32
C LEU A 497 -11.34 -11.22 10.37
N ILE A 498 -10.35 -12.07 10.12
CA ILE A 498 -10.45 -13.22 9.21
C ILE A 498 -10.30 -14.51 10.01
N ARG A 499 -11.21 -15.47 9.80
CA ARG A 499 -11.16 -16.84 10.34
C ARG A 499 -11.18 -17.82 9.19
N THR A 500 -10.07 -18.53 9.01
CA THR A 500 -9.86 -19.56 7.99
C THR A 500 -10.02 -20.94 8.64
N ALA A 501 -10.91 -21.77 8.13
CA ALA A 501 -11.25 -23.08 8.68
C ALA A 501 -11.55 -24.08 7.56
N GLY A 502 -10.87 -25.23 7.55
CA GLY A 502 -11.07 -26.28 6.53
C GLY A 502 -10.86 -25.81 5.08
N GLY A 503 -10.04 -24.79 4.85
CA GLY A 503 -9.81 -24.18 3.53
C GLY A 503 -10.84 -23.11 3.12
N ASN A 504 -11.87 -22.84 3.94
CA ASN A 504 -12.84 -21.77 3.72
C ASN A 504 -12.55 -20.56 4.62
N GLU A 505 -12.79 -19.34 4.13
CA GLU A 505 -12.54 -18.11 4.88
C GLU A 505 -13.83 -17.35 5.21
N THR A 506 -13.96 -16.92 6.45
CA THR A 506 -14.97 -15.95 6.88
C THR A 506 -14.28 -14.66 7.32
N SER A 507 -14.76 -13.51 6.85
CA SER A 507 -14.17 -12.24 7.22
C SER A 507 -15.21 -11.18 7.59
N PHE A 508 -14.95 -10.48 8.68
CA PHE A 508 -15.80 -9.46 9.27
C PHE A 508 -15.05 -8.12 9.33
N LYS A 509 -15.67 -7.03 8.87
CA LYS A 509 -15.06 -5.70 8.82
C LYS A 509 -15.67 -4.75 9.85
N PHE A 510 -14.82 -4.18 10.72
CA PHE A 510 -15.27 -3.26 11.76
C PHE A 510 -15.75 -1.92 11.17
N HIS A 511 -16.85 -1.40 11.73
CA HIS A 511 -17.33 -0.07 11.34
C HIS A 511 -16.31 1.02 11.72
N ARG A 512 -16.22 2.08 10.90
CA ARG A 512 -15.22 3.16 11.02
C ARG A 512 -15.13 3.87 12.38
N THR A 513 -16.16 3.74 13.22
CA THR A 513 -16.26 4.34 14.56
C THR A 513 -15.84 3.42 15.70
N VAL A 514 -15.50 2.15 15.43
CA VAL A 514 -15.10 1.21 16.49
C VAL A 514 -13.67 1.50 16.95
N LYS A 515 -13.49 1.53 18.27
CA LYS A 515 -12.22 1.68 18.97
C LYS A 515 -12.18 0.74 20.18
N ILE A 516 -10.99 0.48 20.71
CA ILE A 516 -10.78 -0.27 21.94
C ILE A 516 -9.91 0.55 22.89
N ASP A 517 -10.39 0.84 24.10
CA ASP A 517 -9.62 1.49 25.16
C ASP A 517 -8.44 0.62 25.65
N ALA A 518 -7.51 1.20 26.39
CA ALA A 518 -6.38 0.46 27.00
C ALA A 518 -6.90 -0.63 27.97
N GLY A 519 -6.48 -1.88 27.80
CA GLY A 519 -7.03 -3.03 28.54
C GLY A 519 -8.47 -3.42 28.14
N GLY A 520 -9.05 -2.76 27.14
CA GLY A 520 -10.41 -3.03 26.66
C GLY A 520 -10.52 -4.36 25.91
N VAL A 521 -11.73 -4.94 25.93
CA VAL A 521 -12.07 -6.18 25.22
C VAL A 521 -13.28 -5.94 24.31
N VAL A 522 -13.21 -6.43 23.07
CA VAL A 522 -14.32 -6.43 22.10
C VAL A 522 -14.62 -7.86 21.68
N THR A 523 -15.88 -8.26 21.78
CA THR A 523 -16.35 -9.59 21.39
C THR A 523 -17.11 -9.52 20.07
N VAL A 524 -16.70 -10.30 19.08
CA VAL A 524 -17.39 -10.44 17.79
C VAL A 524 -18.14 -11.77 17.74
N TRP A 525 -19.45 -11.68 17.94
CA TRP A 525 -20.40 -12.78 18.00
C TRP A 525 -20.90 -13.18 16.61
N SER A 526 -21.13 -14.48 16.38
CA SER A 526 -21.79 -15.00 15.18
C SER A 526 -23.28 -14.60 15.13
N SER A 527 -23.88 -14.62 13.94
CA SER A 527 -25.31 -14.25 13.77
C SER A 527 -26.29 -15.14 14.55
N ASP A 528 -25.86 -16.33 14.97
CA ASP A 528 -26.65 -17.34 15.65
C ASP A 528 -26.33 -17.51 17.15
N ALA A 529 -25.44 -16.69 17.71
CA ALA A 529 -25.14 -16.69 19.14
C ALA A 529 -26.30 -16.15 20.02
N GLY A 530 -27.30 -15.48 19.44
CA GLY A 530 -28.49 -14.97 20.15
C GLY A 530 -28.25 -13.74 21.05
N VAL A 531 -27.07 -13.14 21.00
CA VAL A 531 -26.65 -11.99 21.82
C VAL A 531 -27.13 -10.66 21.23
N THR A 532 -27.38 -9.65 22.08
CA THR A 532 -27.72 -8.28 21.67
C THR A 532 -26.51 -7.55 21.07
N HIS A 533 -26.77 -6.68 20.08
CA HIS A 533 -25.71 -5.91 19.44
C HIS A 533 -25.51 -4.55 20.11
N GLU A 534 -24.45 -4.45 20.91
CA GLU A 534 -24.10 -3.28 21.71
C GLU A 534 -22.64 -2.84 21.40
N PRO A 535 -22.42 -2.14 20.27
CA PRO A 535 -21.10 -1.61 19.92
C PRO A 535 -20.69 -0.47 20.88
N PRO A 536 -19.40 -0.34 21.22
CA PRO A 536 -18.25 -1.00 20.60
C PRO A 536 -17.89 -2.38 21.16
N THR A 537 -18.38 -2.78 22.34
CA THR A 537 -17.91 -3.96 23.08
C THR A 537 -18.51 -5.29 22.62
N ASN A 538 -19.80 -5.33 22.25
CA ASN A 538 -20.50 -6.52 21.76
C ASN A 538 -20.98 -6.32 20.32
N ILE A 539 -20.22 -6.88 19.37
CA ILE A 539 -20.47 -6.72 17.94
C ILE A 539 -21.02 -8.03 17.38
N VAL A 540 -22.23 -8.02 16.83
CA VAL A 540 -22.90 -9.22 16.29
C VAL A 540 -22.86 -9.18 14.76
N MET A 541 -22.38 -10.26 14.15
CA MET A 541 -22.39 -10.44 12.69
C MET A 541 -23.85 -10.53 12.20
N LYS A 542 -24.28 -9.66 11.28
CA LYS A 542 -25.71 -9.55 10.90
C LYS A 542 -26.24 -10.69 10.03
N THR A 543 -25.38 -11.29 9.20
CA THR A 543 -25.76 -12.28 8.17
C THR A 543 -24.69 -13.35 7.96
N GLN A 544 -23.71 -13.43 8.85
CA GLN A 544 -22.54 -14.31 8.76
C GLN A 544 -22.37 -15.08 10.07
N LYS A 545 -21.92 -16.33 9.95
CA LYS A 545 -21.46 -17.16 11.07
C LYS A 545 -19.95 -17.33 10.95
N TRP A 546 -19.27 -17.60 12.06
CA TRP A 546 -17.89 -18.08 12.01
C TRP A 546 -17.87 -19.53 11.51
N LEU A 547 -16.99 -19.87 10.57
CA LEU A 547 -16.87 -21.25 10.11
C LEU A 547 -16.11 -22.12 11.12
N LEU A 548 -16.70 -23.28 11.41
CA LEU A 548 -16.02 -24.38 12.08
C LEU A 548 -15.25 -25.22 11.07
N ALA A 549 -14.09 -25.72 11.48
CA ALA A 549 -13.45 -26.83 10.80
C ALA A 549 -14.21 -28.09 11.22
N ILE A 550 -14.99 -28.66 10.29
CA ILE A 550 -15.45 -30.03 10.43
C ILE A 550 -14.22 -30.91 10.17
N ILE A 551 -13.90 -31.78 11.12
CA ILE A 551 -12.83 -32.80 11.04
C ILE A 551 -13.45 -34.10 10.54
#